data_AF-A0A918TFS1-F1
#
_entry.id   AF-A0A918TFS1-F1
#
_cell.length_a   1.000
_cell.length_b   1.000
_cell.length_c   1.000
_cell.angle_alpha   90.00
_cell.angle_beta   90.00
_cell.angle_gamma   90.00
#
_symmetry.space_group_name_H-M   'P 1'
#
loop_
_entity.id
_entity.type
_entity.pdbx_description
1 polymer ?
#
loop_
_entity_poly.entity_id
_entity_poly.type
_entity_poly.pdbx_seq_one_letter_code
_entity_poly.pdbx_strand_id
1 'polypeptide(L)' 'MNPRWLIKMSRWARNPPSPRQVAFVLGIVAVCVAFGAYEYMFGWPEFLTVNGRAKP' A
#
# COMPACT_ATOMS: atom_id res chain seq x y z
N MET A 1 22.31 -1.31 -1.84
CA MET A 1 21.66 0.01 -1.64
C MET A 1 21.99 0.88 -2.84
N ASN A 2 21.00 1.48 -3.50
CA ASN A 2 21.22 2.24 -4.74
C ASN A 2 21.23 3.76 -4.44
N PRO A 3 22.36 4.48 -4.63
CA PRO A 3 22.46 5.93 -4.33
C PRO A 3 21.40 6.80 -5.01
N ARG A 4 20.82 6.31 -6.11
CA ARG A 4 19.71 6.96 -6.81
C ARG A 4 18.50 7.22 -5.90
N TRP A 5 18.23 6.34 -4.94
CA TRP A 5 17.14 6.53 -3.98
C TRP A 5 17.41 7.68 -3.01
N LEU A 6 18.64 7.83 -2.53
CA LEU A 6 19.05 8.95 -1.67
C LEU A 6 18.87 10.30 -2.36
N ILE A 7 19.28 10.40 -3.63
CA ILE A 7 19.11 11.63 -4.41
C ILE A 7 17.61 11.95 -4.61
N LYS A 8 16.78 10.93 -4.87
CA LYS A 8 15.33 11.11 -5.04
C LYS A 8 14.66 11.62 -3.75
N MET A 9 15.00 11.05 -2.59
CA MET A 9 14.50 11.51 -1.29
C MET A 9 14.96 12.95 -0.98
N SER A 10 16.23 13.26 -1.27
CA SER A 10 16.78 14.60 -1.08
C SER A 10 16.10 15.64 -1.99
N ARG A 11 15.66 15.25 -3.19
CA ARG A 11 14.89 16.11 -4.09
C ARG A 11 13.46 16.33 -3.57
N TRP A 12 12.81 15.31 -3.01
CA TRP A 12 11.50 15.45 -2.36
C TRP A 12 11.53 16.40 -1.16
N ALA A 13 12.59 16.37 -0.35
CA ALA A 13 12.73 17.31 0.78
C ALA A 13 12.88 18.78 0.33
N ARG A 14 13.56 19.02 -0.81
CA ARG A 14 13.81 20.37 -1.34
C ARG A 14 12.70 20.90 -2.24
N ASN A 15 12.05 20.03 -3.00
CA ASN A 15 10.96 20.36 -3.90
C ASN A 15 9.89 19.26 -3.79
N PRO A 16 9.01 19.36 -2.77
CA PRO A 16 8.04 18.32 -2.52
C PRO A 16 7.02 18.25 -3.66
N PRO A 17 6.56 17.03 -4.01
CA PRO A 17 5.42 16.87 -4.91
C PRO A 17 4.17 17.55 -4.33
N SER A 18 3.22 17.92 -5.20
CA SER A 18 2.04 18.67 -4.78
C SER A 18 1.29 17.97 -3.62
N PRO A 19 0.82 18.71 -2.60
CA PRO A 19 0.14 18.12 -1.44
C PRO A 19 -1.07 17.26 -1.84
N ARG A 20 -1.78 17.65 -2.91
CA ARG A 20 -2.92 16.91 -3.45
C ARG A 20 -2.51 15.53 -3.99
N GLN A 21 -1.37 15.44 -4.67
CA GLN A 21 -0.86 14.16 -5.18
C GLN A 21 -0.38 13.25 -4.03
N VAL A 22 0.24 13.82 -3.00
CA VAL A 22 0.65 13.06 -1.80
C VAL A 22 -0.57 12.52 -1.06
N ALA A 23 -1.60 13.35 -0.86
CA ALA A 23 -2.84 12.94 -0.23
C ALA A 23 -3.57 11.84 -1.03
N PHE A 24 -3.56 11.94 -2.36
CA PHE A 24 -4.14 10.91 -3.23
C PHE A 24 -3.44 9.55 -3.06
N VAL A 25 -2.11 9.53 -3.10
CA VAL A 25 -1.34 8.29 -2.92
C VAL A 25 -1.51 7.75 -1.50
N LEU A 26 -1.46 8.61 -0.47
CA LEU A 26 -1.71 8.19 0.91
C LEU A 26 -3.12 7.62 1.10
N GLY A 27 -4.13 8.19 0.44
CA GLY A 27 -5.49 7.66 0.43
C GLY A 27 -5.56 6.27 -0.16
N ILE A 28 -4.92 6.04 -1.31
CA ILE A 28 -4.84 4.70 -1.93
C ILE A 28 -4.14 3.71 -1.01
N VAL A 29 -2.98 4.10 -0.46
CA VAL A 29 -2.22 3.23 0.47
C VAL A 29 -3.06 2.90 1.70
N ALA A 30 -3.77 3.88 2.27
CA ALA A 30 -4.67 3.65 3.40
C ALA A 30 -5.78 2.67 3.06
N VAL A 31 -6.38 2.75 1.87
CA VAL A 31 -7.37 1.78 1.39
C VAL A 31 -6.76 0.38 1.29
N CYS A 32 -5.60 0.22 0.62
CA CYS A 32 -4.94 -1.08 0.49
C CYS A 32 -4.59 -1.69 1.86
N VAL A 33 -4.07 -0.87 2.78
CA VAL A 33 -3.74 -1.30 4.14
C VAL A 33 -5.00 -1.67 4.91
N ALA A 34 -6.09 -0.91 4.78
CA ALA A 34 -7.36 -1.23 5.41
C ALA A 34 -7.91 -2.57 4.92
N PHE A 35 -7.85 -2.84 3.61
CA PHE A 35 -8.24 -4.13 3.04
C PHE A 35 -7.37 -5.28 3.56
N GLY A 36 -6.04 -5.13 3.53
CA GLY A 36 -5.12 -6.17 4.03
C GLY A 36 -5.24 -6.40 5.54
N ALA A 37 -5.44 -5.34 6.32
CA ALA A 37 -5.68 -5.44 7.76
C ALA A 37 -7.02 -6.11 8.05
N TYR A 38 -8.06 -5.80 7.28
CA TYR A 38 -9.36 -6.47 7.37
C TYR A 38 -9.23 -7.97 7.06
N GLU A 39 -8.52 -8.35 5.99
CA GLU A 39 -8.24 -9.74 5.64
C GLU A 39 -7.44 -10.47 6.74
N TYR A 40 -6.44 -9.80 7.32
CA TYR A 40 -5.63 -10.39 8.40
C TYR A 40 -6.42 -10.59 9.70
N MET A 41 -7.30 -9.66 10.03
CA MET A 41 -8.08 -9.69 11.28
C MET A 41 -9.31 -10.59 11.20
N PHE A 42 -10.00 -10.65 10.06
CA PHE A 42 -11.24 -11.41 9.89
C PHE A 42 -11.07 -12.71 9.09
N GLY A 43 -9.92 -12.90 8.43
CA GLY A 43 -9.70 -13.99 7.48
C GLY A 43 -10.35 -13.70 6.12
N TRP A 44 -9.79 -14.27 5.05
CA TRP A 44 -10.41 -14.18 3.72
C TRP A 44 -11.65 -15.09 3.70
N PRO A 45 -12.84 -14.57 3.37
CA PRO A 45 -14.03 -15.39 3.44
C PRO A 45 -14.04 -16.44 2.32
N GLU A 46 -14.49 -17.66 2.67
CA GLU A 46 -14.62 -18.81 1.77
C GLU A 46 -15.47 -18.51 0.52
N PHE A 47 -16.36 -17.51 0.58
CA PHE A 47 -17.19 -17.09 -0.56
C PHE A 47 -16.45 -16.21 -1.59
N LEU A 48 -15.29 -15.65 -1.25
CA LEU A 48 -14.41 -14.90 -2.17
C LEU A 48 -13.21 -15.73 -2.64
N THR A 49 -13.08 -16.98 -2.17
CA THR A 49 -12.07 -17.91 -2.70
C THR A 49 -12.54 -18.46 -4.04
N VAL A 50 -11.84 -18.09 -5.11
CA VAL A 50 -12.13 -18.53 -6.49
C VAL A 50 -12.04 -20.05 -6.67
N ASN A 51 -11.27 -20.75 -5.82
CA ASN A 51 -11.21 -22.21 -5.76
C ASN A 51 -11.01 -22.63 -4.29
N GLY A 52 -12.07 -23.16 -3.64
CA GLY A 52 -12.05 -23.61 -2.24
C GLY A 52 -11.09 -24.78 -2.00
N ARG A 53 -9.82 -24.45 -1.77
CA ARG A 53 -8.88 -25.35 -1.09
C ARG A 53 -7.98 -24.50 -0.21
N ALA A 54 -8.47 -24.23 1.00
CA ALA A 54 -7.60 -23.92 2.11
C ALA A 54 -6.52 -25.01 2.19
N LYS A 55 -5.28 -24.55 2.33
CA LYS A 55 -4.03 -25.31 2.39
C LYS A 55 -4.11 -26.51 3.37
N PRO A 56 -3.33 -27.59 3.17
CA PRO A 56 -2.79 -28.28 4.35
C PRO A 56 -1.81 -27.39 5.11
#